data_AF-A0A7C9MEJ6-F1
#
_entry.id   AF-A0A7C9MEJ6-F1
#
_cell.length_a   1.000
_cell.length_b   1.000
_cell.length_c   1.000
_cell.angle_alpha   90.00
_cell.angle_beta   90.00
_cell.angle_gamma   90.00
#
_symmetry.space_group_name_H-M   'P 1'
#
loop_
_entity.id
_entity.type
_entity.pdbx_description
1 polymer ?
#
loop_
_entity_poly.entity_id
_entity_poly.type
_entity_poly.pdbx_seq_one_letter_code
_entity_poly.pdbx_strand_id
1 'polypeptide(L)'
;METAKDNETESLLAWTEVNHQPDDYNPFVKAALLSRATRFSLCRTGEEAQQVRQSFVVFREKGAEEWEDDAPLGRIEAMVLADDDEEVRPAEVINLGVEPAEFLTMVRQDADSTTFQIDWYHGEVRVEGATKIDEGYVVRKADCADGKMLKCILTPDKGGESFSLELQLPFVGFNITTEDGAMVVGDLTIPSTELDHYNYSFVGSDDDDRFAVSLDDLAQSFQYIWYEDGTLSVRNLRKKMEKVREQAAQGKLSELLQGSRNALVKHKDTRWRIVVTKAMKTDEALELDPVALARMVFTRFQTADEAEDALMRELIEMEEHHFFQWFWLKTDDWSHEHLAQLMGLNDIEQNQEKMMQLALQYNQFDRFMQKLRRASLDEAGPVQADALQMRNNKRKIARCLKRLERHQKGEESLWKADLEVREEQLQFFRSHHGAFETID
;
A
#
# COMPACT_ATOMS: atom_id res chain seq x y z
N MET A 1 47.53 -12.16 -31.19
CA MET A 1 46.98 -13.49 -31.53
C MET A 1 46.87 -14.24 -30.22
N GLU A 2 45.72 -14.60 -29.69
CA GLU A 2 44.35 -14.54 -30.20
C GLU A 2 43.49 -14.76 -28.94
N THR A 3 42.54 -13.86 -28.71
CA THR A 3 41.55 -13.94 -27.65
C THR A 3 40.57 -15.07 -27.97
N ALA A 4 40.65 -16.20 -27.25
CA ALA A 4 39.54 -17.12 -27.16
C ALA A 4 38.50 -16.50 -26.23
N LYS A 5 37.53 -15.81 -26.84
CA LYS A 5 36.24 -15.53 -26.21
C LYS A 5 35.51 -16.87 -26.15
N ASP A 6 35.30 -17.36 -24.93
CA ASP A 6 34.26 -18.31 -24.65
C ASP A 6 32.92 -17.61 -24.94
N ASN A 7 32.42 -17.78 -26.16
CA ASN A 7 31.01 -17.63 -26.45
C ASN A 7 30.33 -18.86 -25.85
N GLU A 8 30.11 -18.84 -24.52
CA GLU A 8 28.99 -19.56 -23.95
C GLU A 8 27.75 -19.05 -24.70
N THR A 9 27.12 -19.97 -25.39
CA THR A 9 25.89 -19.74 -26.14
C THR A 9 24.83 -19.42 -25.09
N GLU A 10 24.54 -18.14 -24.86
CA GLU A 10 23.23 -17.75 -24.33
C GLU A 10 22.21 -18.34 -25.30
N SER A 11 21.68 -19.52 -24.97
CA SER A 11 20.56 -20.11 -25.69
C SER A 11 19.47 -19.05 -25.72
N LEU A 12 19.14 -18.55 -26.91
CA LEU A 12 18.02 -17.64 -27.11
C LEU A 12 16.77 -18.34 -26.58
N LEU A 13 16.36 -17.99 -25.37
CA LEU A 13 15.19 -18.57 -24.72
C LEU A 13 13.95 -18.00 -25.40
N ALA A 14 13.18 -18.88 -26.04
CA ALA A 14 11.83 -18.58 -26.49
C ALA A 14 10.81 -18.97 -25.43
N TRP A 15 9.77 -18.17 -25.26
CA TRP A 15 8.68 -18.49 -24.33
C TRP A 15 7.32 -18.06 -24.87
N THR A 16 6.31 -18.75 -24.39
CA THR A 16 4.91 -18.37 -24.60
C THR A 16 4.54 -17.28 -23.61
N GLU A 17 3.97 -16.20 -24.11
CA GLU A 17 3.35 -15.17 -23.30
C GLU A 17 1.83 -15.19 -23.52
N VAL A 18 1.09 -15.14 -22.41
CA VAL A 18 -0.38 -15.12 -22.41
C VAL A 18 -0.84 -13.71 -22.09
N ASN A 19 -1.50 -13.10 -23.07
CA ASN A 19 -1.99 -11.74 -22.99
C ASN A 19 -3.49 -11.76 -22.72
N HIS A 20 -3.84 -11.75 -21.43
CA HIS A 20 -5.23 -11.78 -20.99
C HIS A 20 -6.00 -10.53 -21.38
N GLN A 21 -7.22 -10.71 -21.88
CA GLN A 21 -8.17 -9.65 -22.24
C GLN A 21 -9.20 -9.44 -21.13
N PRO A 22 -9.95 -8.32 -21.09
CA PRO A 22 -10.99 -8.10 -20.09
C PRO A 22 -12.02 -9.23 -19.99
N ASP A 23 -12.34 -9.89 -21.12
CA ASP A 23 -13.28 -11.01 -21.19
C ASP A 23 -12.74 -12.31 -20.56
N ASP A 24 -11.42 -12.39 -20.30
CA ASP A 24 -10.79 -13.51 -19.59
C ASP A 24 -11.06 -13.49 -18.08
N TYR A 25 -11.71 -12.44 -17.57
CA TYR A 25 -11.92 -12.24 -16.14
C TYR A 25 -13.39 -12.38 -15.75
N ASN A 26 -13.62 -13.15 -14.69
CA ASN A 26 -14.84 -13.04 -13.91
C ASN A 26 -14.60 -12.05 -12.76
N PRO A 27 -15.51 -11.09 -12.47
CA PRO A 27 -15.33 -10.11 -11.40
C PRO A 27 -15.11 -10.70 -10.00
N PHE A 28 -15.43 -11.98 -9.80
CA PHE A 28 -15.42 -12.67 -8.52
C PHE A 28 -14.39 -13.79 -8.45
N VAL A 29 -13.58 -14.00 -9.48
CA VAL A 29 -12.52 -15.02 -9.53
C VAL A 29 -11.18 -14.31 -9.64
N LYS A 30 -10.24 -14.63 -8.75
CA LYS A 30 -8.94 -13.94 -8.68
C LYS A 30 -8.02 -14.23 -9.87
N ALA A 31 -8.19 -15.40 -10.50
CA ALA A 31 -7.38 -15.83 -11.63
C ALA A 31 -8.03 -15.46 -12.97
N ALA A 32 -7.21 -15.08 -13.94
CA ALA A 32 -7.63 -15.02 -15.33
C ALA A 32 -7.92 -16.43 -15.87
N LEU A 33 -8.88 -16.53 -16.76
CA LEU A 33 -9.38 -17.78 -17.32
C LEU A 33 -9.17 -17.80 -18.83
N LEU A 34 -8.93 -18.98 -19.40
CA LEU A 34 -8.90 -19.16 -20.84
C LEU A 34 -10.27 -18.84 -21.43
N SER A 35 -10.31 -17.94 -22.40
CA SER A 35 -11.48 -17.66 -23.22
C SER A 35 -11.08 -17.57 -24.69
N ARG A 36 -12.06 -17.30 -25.56
CA ARG A 36 -11.81 -17.03 -26.99
C ARG A 36 -11.08 -15.70 -27.22
N ALA A 37 -11.10 -14.80 -26.24
CA ALA A 37 -10.42 -13.52 -26.33
C ALA A 37 -8.94 -13.62 -25.97
N THR A 38 -8.52 -14.66 -25.24
CA THR A 38 -7.13 -14.87 -24.81
C THR A 38 -6.17 -14.85 -26.00
N ARG A 39 -5.11 -14.05 -25.90
CA ARG A 39 -4.10 -13.92 -26.95
C ARG A 39 -2.80 -14.57 -26.51
N PHE A 40 -2.12 -15.21 -27.46
CA PHE A 40 -0.83 -15.85 -27.24
C PHE A 40 0.21 -15.19 -28.12
N SER A 41 1.41 -15.01 -27.56
CA SER A 41 2.56 -14.48 -28.27
C SER A 41 3.76 -15.40 -28.10
N LEU A 42 4.53 -15.54 -29.17
CA LEU A 42 5.87 -16.11 -29.13
C LEU A 42 6.86 -14.99 -28.83
N CYS A 43 7.58 -15.11 -27.74
CA CYS A 43 8.55 -14.12 -27.30
C CYS A 43 9.96 -14.72 -27.36
N ARG A 44 10.93 -13.89 -27.77
CA ARG A 44 12.36 -14.24 -27.80
C ARG A 44 13.18 -13.16 -27.13
N THR A 45 14.35 -13.54 -26.65
CA THR A 45 15.26 -12.58 -26.00
C THR A 45 15.72 -11.53 -27.00
N GLY A 46 15.37 -10.26 -26.76
CA GLY A 46 15.78 -9.12 -27.59
C GLY A 46 14.90 -8.86 -28.82
N GLU A 47 13.79 -9.58 -28.99
CA GLU A 47 12.83 -9.37 -30.08
C GLU A 47 11.47 -8.90 -29.54
N GLU A 48 10.68 -8.25 -30.42
CA GLU A 48 9.29 -7.91 -30.07
C GLU A 48 8.42 -9.17 -30.03
N ALA A 49 7.46 -9.18 -29.09
CA ALA A 49 6.51 -10.28 -28.95
C ALA A 49 5.67 -10.47 -30.22
N GLN A 50 5.69 -11.67 -30.78
CA GLN A 50 4.95 -12.00 -31.99
C GLN A 50 3.62 -12.66 -31.61
N GLN A 51 2.52 -11.90 -31.70
CA GLN A 51 1.19 -12.46 -31.46
C GLN A 51 0.84 -13.51 -32.53
N VAL A 52 0.38 -14.68 -32.09
CA VAL A 52 -0.05 -15.79 -32.95
C VAL A 52 -1.56 -16.01 -32.88
N ARG A 53 -2.08 -16.78 -33.85
CA ARG A 53 -3.45 -17.30 -33.76
C ARG A 53 -3.48 -18.48 -32.80
N GLN A 54 -4.58 -18.68 -32.09
CA GLN A 54 -4.74 -19.80 -31.16
C GLN A 54 -4.56 -21.18 -31.83
N SER A 55 -4.78 -21.30 -33.14
CA SER A 55 -4.49 -22.53 -33.90
C SER A 55 -3.01 -22.91 -33.97
N PHE A 56 -2.10 -22.05 -33.52
CA PHE A 56 -0.66 -22.31 -33.38
C PHE A 56 -0.28 -22.53 -31.91
N VAL A 57 -1.24 -22.85 -31.05
CA VAL A 57 -1.04 -23.08 -29.62
C VAL A 57 -1.49 -24.50 -29.33
N VAL A 58 -0.63 -25.25 -28.67
CA VAL A 58 -0.95 -26.58 -28.13
C VAL A 58 -1.03 -26.50 -26.61
N PHE A 59 -1.80 -27.41 -26.03
CA PHE A 59 -2.12 -27.43 -24.62
C PHE A 59 -1.82 -28.79 -24.00
N ARG A 60 -1.62 -28.83 -22.69
CA ARG A 60 -1.56 -30.08 -21.95
C ARG A 60 -1.98 -29.87 -20.51
N GLU A 61 -2.39 -30.94 -19.84
CA GLU A 61 -2.48 -30.92 -18.39
C GLU A 61 -1.10 -30.66 -17.77
N LYS A 62 -1.05 -29.91 -16.67
CA LYS A 62 0.21 -29.56 -16.03
C LYS A 62 0.97 -30.83 -15.61
N GLY A 63 2.17 -31.02 -16.18
CA GLY A 63 3.00 -32.19 -15.91
C GLY A 63 2.73 -33.41 -16.80
N ALA A 64 1.78 -33.33 -17.74
CA ALA A 64 1.61 -34.35 -18.77
C ALA A 64 2.73 -34.27 -19.83
N GLU A 65 3.01 -35.40 -20.49
CA GLU A 65 4.03 -35.45 -21.56
C GLU A 65 3.43 -35.11 -22.94
N GLU A 66 2.16 -35.45 -23.17
CA GLU A 66 1.51 -35.29 -24.45
C GLU A 66 0.87 -33.89 -24.59
N TRP A 67 0.99 -33.32 -25.79
CA TRP A 67 0.39 -32.05 -26.18
C TRP A 67 -0.83 -32.29 -27.07
N GLU A 68 -1.89 -31.52 -26.85
CA GLU A 68 -3.18 -31.59 -27.52
C GLU A 68 -3.51 -30.24 -28.20
N ASP A 69 -4.24 -30.27 -29.31
CA ASP A 69 -4.71 -29.05 -29.99
C ASP A 69 -5.85 -28.35 -29.22
N ASP A 70 -6.68 -29.15 -28.54
CA ASP A 70 -7.79 -28.66 -27.71
C ASP A 70 -7.33 -28.50 -26.27
N ALA A 71 -7.71 -27.40 -25.62
CA ALA A 71 -7.35 -27.15 -24.23
C ALA A 71 -8.10 -28.11 -23.28
N PRO A 72 -7.42 -28.94 -22.48
CA PRO A 72 -8.07 -29.75 -21.46
C PRO A 72 -8.67 -28.86 -20.35
N LEU A 73 -9.56 -29.43 -19.53
CA LEU A 73 -10.15 -28.71 -18.40
C LEU A 73 -9.16 -28.63 -17.23
N GLY A 74 -9.17 -27.52 -16.51
CA GLY A 74 -8.38 -27.33 -15.29
C GLY A 74 -7.15 -26.46 -15.48
N ARG A 75 -6.12 -26.73 -14.67
CA ARG A 75 -4.83 -26.04 -14.74
C ARG A 75 -3.99 -26.69 -15.82
N ILE A 76 -3.72 -25.93 -16.87
CA ILE A 76 -3.06 -26.41 -18.07
C ILE A 76 -1.81 -25.59 -18.38
N GLU A 77 -0.98 -26.12 -19.25
CA GLU A 77 0.12 -25.42 -19.88
C GLU A 77 -0.22 -25.17 -21.34
N ALA A 78 0.06 -23.96 -21.83
CA ALA A 78 -0.10 -23.56 -23.23
C ALA A 78 1.27 -23.24 -23.82
N MET A 79 1.51 -23.73 -25.04
CA MET A 79 2.76 -23.52 -25.76
C MET A 79 2.48 -23.08 -27.19
N VAL A 80 3.06 -21.94 -27.59
CA VAL A 80 3.07 -21.50 -28.99
C VAL A 80 4.04 -22.37 -29.77
N LEU A 81 3.59 -22.90 -30.90
CA LEU A 81 4.42 -23.62 -31.84
C LEU A 81 5.35 -22.64 -32.56
N ALA A 82 6.66 -22.92 -32.48
CA ALA A 82 7.70 -22.21 -33.22
C ALA A 82 8.13 -22.99 -34.48
N ASP A 83 8.91 -22.34 -35.33
CA ASP A 83 9.55 -22.97 -36.50
C ASP A 83 10.82 -23.74 -36.04
N ASP A 84 11.12 -24.87 -36.70
CA ASP A 84 12.40 -25.60 -36.64
C ASP A 84 12.99 -25.95 -35.24
N ASP A 85 12.53 -27.05 -34.61
CA ASP A 85 13.08 -27.66 -33.37
C ASP A 85 13.34 -26.69 -32.19
N GLU A 86 12.82 -25.45 -32.24
CA GLU A 86 12.97 -24.43 -31.21
C GLU A 86 12.19 -24.84 -29.94
N GLU A 87 12.89 -24.95 -28.82
CA GLU A 87 12.28 -25.26 -27.53
C GLU A 87 11.64 -23.99 -26.94
N VAL A 88 10.30 -23.97 -26.90
CA VAL A 88 9.52 -22.86 -26.36
C VAL A 88 9.06 -23.18 -24.94
N ARG A 89 9.37 -22.32 -23.97
CA ARG A 89 8.86 -22.48 -22.61
C ARG A 89 7.34 -22.21 -22.56
N PRO A 90 6.52 -23.13 -22.02
CA PRO A 90 5.08 -22.94 -21.92
C PRO A 90 4.67 -21.95 -20.82
N ALA A 91 3.41 -21.51 -20.86
CA ALA A 91 2.78 -20.67 -19.86
C ALA A 91 1.59 -21.37 -19.20
N GLU A 92 1.37 -21.12 -17.91
CA GLU A 92 0.22 -21.67 -17.17
C GLU A 92 -1.06 -20.91 -17.50
N VAL A 93 -2.15 -21.64 -17.73
CA VAL A 93 -3.49 -21.09 -17.97
C VAL A 93 -4.53 -21.95 -17.24
N ILE A 94 -5.71 -21.41 -16.93
CA ILE A 94 -6.83 -22.17 -16.37
C ILE A 94 -7.96 -22.21 -17.37
N ASN A 95 -8.39 -23.40 -17.79
CA ASN A 95 -9.52 -23.58 -18.69
C ASN A 95 -10.72 -24.17 -17.96
N LEU A 96 -11.84 -23.45 -17.94
CA LEU A 96 -13.09 -23.94 -17.33
C LEU A 96 -14.03 -24.60 -18.35
N GLY A 97 -13.78 -24.44 -19.65
CA GLY A 97 -14.69 -24.91 -20.70
C GLY A 97 -16.05 -24.18 -20.73
N VAL A 98 -16.13 -23.01 -20.09
CA VAL A 98 -17.27 -22.08 -20.09
C VAL A 98 -16.74 -20.65 -20.19
N GLU A 99 -17.56 -19.72 -20.66
CA GLU A 99 -17.14 -18.31 -20.74
C GLU A 99 -16.93 -17.74 -19.31
N PRO A 100 -15.86 -16.97 -19.06
CA PRO A 100 -15.53 -16.48 -17.72
C PRO A 100 -16.67 -15.69 -17.05
N ALA A 101 -17.39 -14.88 -17.82
CA ALA A 101 -18.53 -14.09 -17.33
C ALA A 101 -19.72 -14.95 -16.86
N GLU A 102 -19.88 -16.16 -17.41
CA GLU A 102 -20.99 -17.07 -17.08
C GLU A 102 -20.66 -17.99 -15.90
N PHE A 103 -19.38 -18.22 -15.62
CA PHE A 103 -18.95 -19.18 -14.60
C PHE A 103 -19.53 -18.90 -13.20
N LEU A 104 -19.49 -17.63 -12.75
CA LEU A 104 -20.00 -17.22 -11.44
C LEU A 104 -20.81 -15.93 -11.57
N THR A 105 -22.08 -16.00 -11.14
CA THR A 105 -23.00 -14.86 -11.17
C THR A 105 -23.55 -14.55 -9.78
N MET A 106 -23.79 -13.27 -9.51
CA MET A 106 -24.29 -12.82 -8.21
C MET A 106 -25.82 -12.88 -8.18
N VAL A 107 -26.39 -13.55 -7.18
CA VAL A 107 -27.85 -13.69 -7.04
C VAL A 107 -28.39 -12.62 -6.10
N ARG A 108 -27.78 -12.49 -4.91
CA ARG A 108 -28.18 -11.50 -3.90
C ARG A 108 -27.01 -11.12 -3.01
N GLN A 109 -26.92 -9.85 -2.66
CA GLN A 109 -25.92 -9.36 -1.71
C GLN A 109 -26.61 -8.63 -0.56
N ASP A 110 -26.30 -9.07 0.65
CA ASP A 110 -26.76 -8.46 1.89
C ASP A 110 -25.53 -8.02 2.71
N ALA A 111 -25.75 -7.32 3.83
CA ALA A 111 -24.67 -6.88 4.71
C ALA A 111 -23.93 -8.04 5.41
N ASP A 112 -24.65 -9.14 5.67
CA ASP A 112 -24.15 -10.28 6.44
C ASP A 112 -23.87 -11.53 5.59
N SER A 113 -24.39 -11.57 4.35
CA SER A 113 -24.25 -12.73 3.48
C SER A 113 -24.30 -12.37 2.00
N THR A 114 -23.64 -13.18 1.19
CA THR A 114 -23.67 -13.09 -0.26
C THR A 114 -24.12 -14.43 -0.83
N THR A 115 -25.08 -14.38 -1.77
CA THR A 115 -25.62 -15.53 -2.50
C THR A 115 -25.20 -15.43 -3.96
N PHE A 116 -24.60 -16.49 -4.48
CA PHE A 116 -24.08 -16.55 -5.85
C PHE A 116 -24.31 -17.93 -6.45
N GLN A 117 -24.34 -17.99 -7.78
CA GLN A 117 -24.49 -19.21 -8.53
C GLN A 117 -23.19 -19.51 -9.28
N ILE A 118 -22.83 -20.80 -9.36
CA ILE A 118 -21.74 -21.28 -10.20
C ILE A 118 -22.32 -22.19 -11.28
N ASP A 119 -22.15 -21.79 -12.52
CA ASP A 119 -22.62 -22.51 -13.71
C ASP A 119 -21.47 -23.25 -14.37
N TRP A 120 -21.11 -24.40 -13.81
CA TRP A 120 -20.09 -25.28 -14.35
C TRP A 120 -20.63 -26.70 -14.48
N TYR A 121 -20.83 -27.14 -15.73
CA TYR A 121 -21.54 -28.38 -16.08
C TYR A 121 -20.60 -29.53 -16.43
N HIS A 122 -19.30 -29.39 -16.16
CA HIS A 122 -18.27 -30.37 -16.53
C HIS A 122 -17.83 -31.27 -15.36
N GLY A 123 -18.50 -31.18 -14.21
CA GLY A 123 -18.29 -32.07 -13.08
C GLY A 123 -18.85 -31.54 -11.76
N GLU A 124 -18.22 -31.92 -10.65
CA GLU A 124 -18.63 -31.53 -9.31
C GLU A 124 -18.02 -30.19 -8.89
N VAL A 125 -18.85 -29.31 -8.32
CA VAL A 125 -18.46 -28.02 -7.72
C VAL A 125 -18.63 -28.10 -6.21
N ARG A 126 -17.58 -27.72 -5.48
CA ARG A 126 -17.62 -27.55 -4.02
C ARG A 126 -16.98 -26.21 -3.64
N VAL A 127 -17.69 -25.38 -2.88
CA VAL A 127 -17.13 -24.13 -2.35
C VAL A 127 -16.91 -24.25 -0.86
N GLU A 128 -15.66 -24.13 -0.42
CA GLU A 128 -15.30 -24.19 1.00
C GLU A 128 -15.82 -22.96 1.74
N GLY A 129 -16.43 -23.16 2.90
CA GLY A 129 -17.04 -22.07 3.68
C GLY A 129 -18.38 -21.57 3.16
N ALA A 130 -18.93 -22.16 2.09
CA ALA A 130 -20.25 -21.83 1.58
C ALA A 130 -21.28 -22.94 1.88
N THR A 131 -22.53 -22.54 2.11
CA THR A 131 -23.67 -23.47 2.21
C THR A 131 -24.37 -23.53 0.87
N LYS A 132 -24.46 -24.73 0.27
CA LYS A 132 -25.23 -24.96 -0.95
C LYS A 132 -26.73 -24.91 -0.65
N ILE A 133 -27.48 -24.15 -1.44
CA ILE A 133 -28.94 -23.98 -1.39
C ILE A 133 -29.53 -24.14 -2.80
N ASP A 134 -30.86 -24.10 -2.92
CA ASP A 134 -31.55 -24.27 -4.21
C ASP A 134 -31.17 -23.19 -5.24
N GLU A 135 -30.90 -21.96 -4.79
CA GLU A 135 -30.52 -20.81 -5.63
C GLU A 135 -29.00 -20.70 -5.88
N GLY A 136 -28.18 -21.65 -5.38
CA GLY A 136 -26.72 -21.64 -5.54
C GLY A 136 -25.96 -21.84 -4.23
N TYR A 137 -25.07 -20.92 -3.89
CA TYR A 137 -24.21 -20.95 -2.70
C TYR A 137 -24.39 -19.69 -1.87
N VAL A 138 -24.49 -19.85 -0.55
CA VAL A 138 -24.52 -18.73 0.41
C VAL A 138 -23.26 -18.75 1.25
N VAL A 139 -22.58 -17.61 1.30
CA VAL A 139 -21.46 -17.37 2.22
C VAL A 139 -21.84 -16.26 3.18
N ARG A 140 -21.57 -16.46 4.48
CA ARG A 140 -21.73 -15.40 5.47
C ARG A 140 -20.41 -14.66 5.64
N LYS A 141 -20.51 -13.35 5.81
CA LYS A 141 -19.36 -12.47 6.04
C LYS A 141 -18.53 -12.88 7.25
N ALA A 142 -19.19 -13.38 8.30
CA ALA A 142 -18.54 -13.90 9.50
C ALA A 142 -17.68 -15.14 9.24
N ASP A 143 -18.04 -15.96 8.25
CA ASP A 143 -17.29 -17.18 7.90
C ASP A 143 -16.01 -16.84 7.10
N CYS A 144 -15.95 -15.65 6.50
CA CYS A 144 -14.77 -15.11 5.81
C CYS A 144 -13.80 -14.35 6.74
N ALA A 145 -14.13 -14.19 8.04
CA ALA A 145 -13.45 -13.28 8.96
C ALA A 145 -11.99 -13.63 9.25
N ASP A 146 -11.58 -14.89 9.07
CA ASP A 146 -10.24 -15.41 9.36
C ASP A 146 -9.17 -14.97 8.33
N GLY A 147 -9.49 -14.11 7.37
CA GLY A 147 -8.58 -13.82 6.24
C GLY A 147 -8.37 -15.01 5.30
N LYS A 148 -9.20 -16.06 5.41
CA LYS A 148 -9.15 -17.21 4.51
C LYS A 148 -9.86 -16.87 3.21
N MET A 149 -9.15 -17.06 2.10
CA MET A 149 -9.73 -17.01 0.76
C MET A 149 -10.79 -18.09 0.60
N LEU A 150 -11.92 -17.74 0.00
CA LEU A 150 -12.95 -18.70 -0.39
C LEU A 150 -12.42 -19.54 -1.55
N LYS A 151 -12.33 -20.86 -1.35
CA LYS A 151 -11.85 -21.78 -2.38
C LYS A 151 -13.02 -22.49 -3.05
N CYS A 152 -13.12 -22.34 -4.36
CA CYS A 152 -13.97 -23.16 -5.21
C CYS A 152 -13.14 -24.31 -5.75
N ILE A 153 -13.56 -25.55 -5.47
CA ILE A 153 -12.93 -26.78 -5.94
C ILE A 153 -13.82 -27.37 -7.02
N LEU A 154 -13.21 -27.58 -8.19
CA LEU A 154 -13.82 -28.11 -9.39
C LEU A 154 -13.23 -29.50 -9.65
N THR A 155 -14.08 -30.51 -9.80
CA THR A 155 -13.67 -31.89 -10.07
C THR A 155 -14.31 -32.36 -11.37
N PRO A 156 -13.54 -32.49 -12.47
CA PRO A 156 -14.10 -32.91 -13.77
C PRO A 156 -14.64 -34.35 -13.75
N ASP A 157 -15.75 -34.61 -14.44
CA ASP A 157 -16.38 -35.95 -14.48
C ASP A 157 -15.54 -36.99 -15.23
N LYS A 158 -14.71 -36.56 -16.19
CA LYS A 158 -13.98 -37.44 -17.11
C LYS A 158 -12.57 -37.84 -16.62
N GLY A 159 -12.36 -37.87 -15.30
CA GLY A 159 -11.09 -38.35 -14.71
C GLY A 159 -9.94 -37.35 -14.73
N GLY A 160 -10.22 -36.07 -14.97
CA GLY A 160 -9.24 -34.99 -14.82
C GLY A 160 -8.96 -34.67 -13.35
N GLU A 161 -7.80 -34.08 -13.07
CA GLU A 161 -7.44 -33.69 -11.71
C GLU A 161 -8.35 -32.59 -11.16
N SER A 162 -8.73 -32.70 -9.89
CA SER A 162 -9.42 -31.62 -9.18
C SER A 162 -8.51 -30.41 -9.08
N PHE A 163 -9.06 -29.23 -9.32
CA PHE A 163 -8.33 -27.97 -9.22
C PHE A 163 -9.16 -26.92 -8.46
N SER A 164 -8.45 -25.95 -7.88
CA SER A 164 -9.09 -24.90 -7.08
C SER A 164 -8.91 -23.50 -7.67
N LEU A 165 -9.97 -22.71 -7.58
CA LEU A 165 -10.04 -21.28 -7.84
C LEU A 165 -10.24 -20.51 -6.53
N GLU A 166 -9.62 -19.35 -6.42
CA GLU A 166 -9.87 -18.41 -5.32
C GLU A 166 -10.97 -17.44 -5.73
N LEU A 167 -11.99 -17.33 -4.89
CA LEU A 167 -13.14 -16.44 -5.08
C LEU A 167 -12.98 -15.18 -4.21
N GLN A 168 -13.30 -14.03 -4.79
CA GLN A 168 -13.35 -12.74 -4.12
C GLN A 168 -14.77 -12.18 -4.20
N LEU A 169 -15.58 -12.48 -3.18
CA LEU A 169 -16.97 -12.09 -3.15
C LEU A 169 -17.15 -10.74 -2.42
N PRO A 170 -17.80 -9.74 -3.05
CA PRO A 170 -18.16 -8.51 -2.38
C PRO A 170 -19.34 -8.72 -1.42
N PHE A 171 -19.35 -7.94 -0.34
CA PHE A 171 -20.47 -7.78 0.58
C PHE A 171 -20.96 -6.34 0.53
N VAL A 172 -22.27 -6.13 0.67
CA VAL A 172 -22.83 -4.78 0.87
C VAL A 172 -22.41 -4.28 2.26
N GLY A 173 -22.27 -2.96 2.40
CA GLY A 173 -21.86 -2.31 3.64
C GLY A 173 -20.35 -2.19 3.81
N PHE A 174 -19.89 -2.03 5.05
CA PHE A 174 -18.49 -1.73 5.37
C PHE A 174 -17.62 -2.98 5.38
N ASN A 175 -16.52 -2.96 4.63
CA ASN A 175 -15.57 -4.07 4.51
C ASN A 175 -14.14 -3.58 4.77
N ILE A 176 -13.32 -4.48 5.34
CA ILE A 176 -11.87 -4.34 5.38
C ILE A 176 -11.29 -5.55 4.66
N THR A 177 -10.36 -5.32 3.75
CA THR A 177 -9.61 -6.36 3.07
C THR A 177 -8.11 -6.19 3.23
N THR A 178 -7.37 -7.29 3.20
CA THR A 178 -5.92 -7.28 3.01
C THR A 178 -5.57 -6.93 1.55
N GLU A 179 -4.29 -6.73 1.28
CA GLU A 179 -3.75 -6.47 -0.06
C GLU A 179 -4.11 -7.58 -1.05
N ASP A 180 -4.12 -8.83 -0.59
CA ASP A 180 -4.49 -9.99 -1.40
C ASP A 180 -5.98 -10.07 -1.73
N GLY A 181 -6.82 -9.22 -1.10
CA GLY A 181 -8.27 -9.22 -1.24
C GLY A 181 -9.02 -10.03 -0.18
N ALA A 182 -8.33 -10.59 0.82
CA ALA A 182 -8.97 -11.39 1.87
C ALA A 182 -9.75 -10.50 2.84
N MET A 183 -10.96 -10.90 3.20
CA MET A 183 -11.81 -10.16 4.13
C MET A 183 -11.33 -10.30 5.58
N VAL A 184 -11.45 -9.21 6.34
CA VAL A 184 -11.15 -9.21 7.78
C VAL A 184 -12.32 -8.62 8.57
N VAL A 185 -12.71 -9.30 9.64
CA VAL A 185 -13.84 -8.90 10.49
C VAL A 185 -13.47 -9.00 11.96
N GLY A 186 -13.94 -8.05 12.77
CA GLY A 186 -13.80 -8.09 14.23
C GLY A 186 -12.65 -7.23 14.75
N ASP A 187 -12.01 -7.67 15.84
CA ASP A 187 -10.94 -6.92 16.48
C ASP A 187 -9.61 -7.17 15.73
N LEU A 188 -8.98 -6.10 15.23
CA LEU A 188 -7.71 -6.12 14.50
C LEU A 188 -6.61 -5.48 15.34
N THR A 189 -5.44 -6.14 15.36
CA THR A 189 -4.20 -5.56 15.85
C THR A 189 -3.20 -5.56 14.70
N ILE A 190 -2.87 -4.38 14.18
CA ILE A 190 -2.11 -4.21 12.94
C ILE A 190 -0.81 -3.47 13.26
N PRO A 191 0.37 -3.94 12.82
CA PRO A 191 1.60 -3.15 12.86
C PRO A 191 1.49 -1.87 12.01
N SER A 192 2.03 -0.75 12.46
CA SER A 192 1.95 0.50 11.70
C SER A 192 2.58 0.40 10.30
N THR A 193 3.57 -0.46 10.12
CA THR A 193 4.23 -0.76 8.84
C THR A 193 3.36 -1.57 7.87
N GLU A 194 2.34 -2.26 8.37
CA GLU A 194 1.43 -3.08 7.55
C GLU A 194 0.10 -2.37 7.28
N LEU A 195 -0.15 -1.21 7.88
CA LEU A 195 -1.46 -0.55 7.83
C LEU A 195 -1.89 -0.21 6.39
N ASP A 196 -0.94 0.17 5.53
CA ASP A 196 -1.19 0.48 4.12
C ASP A 196 -1.42 -0.77 3.25
N HIS A 197 -1.19 -1.97 3.78
CA HIS A 197 -1.56 -3.23 3.11
C HIS A 197 -3.03 -3.60 3.38
N TYR A 198 -3.77 -2.80 4.15
CA TYR A 198 -5.20 -2.97 4.34
C TYR A 198 -5.98 -1.90 3.58
N ASN A 199 -7.09 -2.31 2.99
CA ASN A 199 -8.03 -1.43 2.30
C ASN A 199 -9.38 -1.46 3.01
N TYR A 200 -10.10 -0.33 2.99
CA TYR A 200 -11.51 -0.29 3.33
C TYR A 200 -12.35 -0.13 2.07
N SER A 201 -13.57 -0.63 2.10
CA SER A 201 -14.59 -0.32 1.10
C SER A 201 -15.97 -0.24 1.75
N PHE A 202 -16.84 0.56 1.17
CA PHE A 202 -18.24 0.65 1.55
C PHE A 202 -19.12 0.70 0.31
N VAL A 203 -20.05 -0.24 0.20
CA VAL A 203 -21.09 -0.23 -0.83
C VAL A 203 -22.43 -0.05 -0.14
N GLY A 204 -23.10 1.08 -0.38
CA GLY A 204 -24.40 1.35 0.22
C GLY A 204 -25.55 0.66 -0.54
N SER A 205 -26.72 0.68 0.07
CA SER A 205 -28.01 0.37 -0.55
C SER A 205 -29.08 1.34 -0.06
N ASP A 206 -30.29 1.26 -0.62
CA ASP A 206 -31.45 2.08 -0.21
C ASP A 206 -31.73 2.01 1.31
N ASP A 207 -31.46 0.86 1.92
CA ASP A 207 -31.71 0.60 3.35
C ASP A 207 -30.45 0.77 4.22
N ASP A 208 -29.28 1.04 3.62
CA ASP A 208 -28.00 1.06 4.33
C ASP A 208 -26.95 1.91 3.61
N ASP A 209 -26.94 3.19 3.92
CA ASP A 209 -26.11 4.20 3.27
C ASP A 209 -24.98 4.72 4.18
N ARG A 210 -24.77 4.14 5.37
CA ARG A 210 -23.91 4.80 6.37
C ARG A 210 -23.22 3.87 7.36
N PHE A 211 -22.03 4.30 7.79
CA PHE A 211 -21.29 3.68 8.90
C PHE A 211 -20.64 4.75 9.79
N ALA A 212 -20.28 4.38 11.01
CA ALA A 212 -19.67 5.29 11.97
C ALA A 212 -18.23 4.88 12.29
N VAL A 213 -17.33 5.86 12.42
CA VAL A 213 -15.94 5.65 12.83
C VAL A 213 -15.66 6.54 14.04
N SER A 214 -15.17 5.94 15.12
CA SER A 214 -14.65 6.66 16.29
C SER A 214 -13.14 6.48 16.35
N LEU A 215 -12.41 7.58 16.46
CA LEU A 215 -10.96 7.62 16.62
C LEU A 215 -10.70 8.02 18.08
N ASP A 216 -10.47 7.04 18.93
CA ASP A 216 -10.58 7.18 20.39
C ASP A 216 -9.46 8.05 20.97
N ASP A 217 -8.24 7.87 20.47
CA ASP A 217 -7.05 8.65 20.86
C ASP A 217 -7.12 10.12 20.42
N LEU A 218 -7.78 10.38 19.29
CA LEU A 218 -8.05 11.72 18.78
C LEU A 218 -9.34 12.33 19.35
N ALA A 219 -10.12 11.55 20.11
CA ALA A 219 -11.45 11.90 20.59
C ALA A 219 -12.36 12.43 19.46
N GLN A 220 -12.27 11.83 18.28
CA GLN A 220 -13.08 12.15 17.10
C GLN A 220 -14.14 11.07 16.86
N SER A 221 -15.29 11.46 16.34
CA SER A 221 -16.35 10.52 15.97
C SER A 221 -17.06 11.05 14.74
N PHE A 222 -17.09 10.24 13.69
CA PHE A 222 -17.63 10.60 12.39
C PHE A 222 -18.70 9.61 11.94
N GLN A 223 -19.66 10.12 11.18
CA GLN A 223 -20.58 9.34 10.36
C GLN A 223 -20.16 9.52 8.91
N TYR A 224 -19.97 8.42 8.21
CA TYR A 224 -19.74 8.37 6.78
C TYR A 224 -21.07 8.03 6.12
N ILE A 225 -21.47 8.82 5.13
CA ILE A 225 -22.72 8.65 4.38
C ILE A 225 -22.36 8.49 2.91
N TRP A 226 -22.77 7.38 2.32
CA TRP A 226 -22.48 6.99 0.96
C TRP A 226 -23.43 7.60 -0.06
N TYR A 227 -22.89 7.87 -1.24
CA TYR A 227 -23.62 8.26 -2.43
C TYR A 227 -23.30 7.29 -3.58
N GLU A 228 -24.25 7.12 -4.48
CA GLU A 228 -24.16 6.18 -5.62
C GLU A 228 -22.98 6.45 -6.56
N ASP A 229 -22.43 7.66 -6.55
CA ASP A 229 -21.23 8.02 -7.31
C ASP A 229 -19.92 7.48 -6.69
N GLY A 230 -20.01 6.69 -5.62
CA GLY A 230 -18.86 6.10 -4.94
C GLY A 230 -18.16 7.06 -3.97
N THR A 231 -18.83 8.14 -3.55
CA THR A 231 -18.29 9.09 -2.57
C THR A 231 -18.93 8.91 -1.19
N LEU A 232 -18.17 9.29 -0.15
CA LEU A 232 -18.60 9.33 1.24
C LEU A 232 -18.58 10.77 1.75
N SER A 233 -19.72 11.28 2.22
CA SER A 233 -19.76 12.49 3.06
C SER A 233 -19.35 12.13 4.48
N VAL A 234 -18.24 12.71 4.93
CA VAL A 234 -17.74 12.56 6.30
C VAL A 234 -18.34 13.66 7.16
N ARG A 235 -19.11 13.28 8.19
CA ARG A 235 -19.83 14.21 9.07
C ARG A 235 -19.48 14.01 10.53
N ASN A 236 -19.26 15.09 11.26
CA ASN A 236 -18.85 15.03 12.66
C ASN A 236 -20.06 14.75 13.59
N LEU A 237 -20.07 13.58 14.23
CA LEU A 237 -21.14 13.15 15.15
C LEU A 237 -21.25 14.08 16.38
N ARG A 238 -20.13 14.65 16.83
CA ARG A 238 -20.07 15.53 18.00
C ARG A 238 -20.48 16.97 17.69
N LYS A 239 -20.49 17.36 16.41
CA LYS A 239 -20.88 18.70 15.93
C LYS A 239 -22.16 18.68 15.10
N LYS A 240 -23.20 18.03 15.60
CA LYS A 240 -24.54 18.03 14.96
C LYS A 240 -24.50 17.65 13.47
N MET A 241 -23.64 16.70 13.08
CA MET A 241 -23.50 16.23 11.70
C MET A 241 -23.01 17.28 10.70
N GLU A 242 -22.19 18.23 11.15
CA GLU A 242 -21.47 19.14 10.26
C GLU A 242 -20.61 18.34 9.26
N LYS A 243 -20.70 18.69 7.98
CA LYS A 243 -19.90 18.06 6.91
C LYS A 243 -18.45 18.55 7.04
N VAL A 244 -17.54 17.60 7.22
CA VAL A 244 -16.10 17.85 7.39
C VAL A 244 -15.40 17.79 6.05
N ARG A 245 -15.65 16.73 5.27
CA ARG A 245 -15.05 16.50 3.95
C ARG A 245 -15.84 15.48 3.14
N GLU A 246 -15.37 15.24 1.93
CA GLU A 246 -15.70 14.07 1.11
C GLU A 246 -14.48 13.16 1.01
N GLN A 247 -14.74 11.87 0.79
CA GLN A 247 -13.72 10.82 0.68
C GLN A 247 -14.26 9.74 -0.27
N ALA A 248 -13.39 9.00 -0.95
CA ALA A 248 -13.84 7.86 -1.76
C ALA A 248 -14.48 6.78 -0.87
N ALA A 249 -15.42 6.00 -1.43
CA ALA A 249 -16.04 4.87 -0.75
C ALA A 249 -15.10 3.67 -0.60
N GLN A 250 -13.94 3.71 -1.23
CA GLN A 250 -12.87 2.74 -1.14
C GLN A 250 -11.52 3.45 -1.04
N GLY A 251 -10.58 2.88 -0.30
CA GLY A 251 -9.24 3.45 -0.14
C GLY A 251 -8.41 2.69 0.88
N LYS A 252 -7.27 3.26 1.26
CA LYS A 252 -6.36 2.66 2.25
C LYS A 252 -6.92 2.77 3.66
N LEU A 253 -6.72 1.76 4.49
CA LEU A 253 -7.22 1.79 5.86
C LEU A 253 -6.59 2.94 6.65
N SER A 254 -5.32 3.27 6.39
CA SER A 254 -4.61 4.43 6.95
C SER A 254 -5.36 5.76 6.72
N GLU A 255 -5.93 5.98 5.54
CA GLU A 255 -6.73 7.16 5.21
C GLU A 255 -8.01 7.26 6.06
N LEU A 256 -8.64 6.11 6.35
CA LEU A 256 -9.81 6.06 7.21
C LEU A 256 -9.45 6.38 8.67
N LEU A 257 -8.31 5.86 9.13
CA LEU A 257 -7.82 6.02 10.50
C LEU A 257 -7.21 7.41 10.78
N GLN A 258 -6.72 8.12 9.76
CA GLN A 258 -6.21 9.49 9.88
C GLN A 258 -5.11 9.62 10.96
N GLY A 259 -4.20 8.64 11.03
CA GLY A 259 -3.13 8.58 12.02
C GLY A 259 -3.57 8.18 13.43
N SER A 260 -4.85 7.83 13.65
CA SER A 260 -5.32 7.24 14.90
C SER A 260 -4.77 5.84 15.10
N ARG A 261 -4.33 5.54 16.32
CA ARG A 261 -3.88 4.20 16.71
C ARG A 261 -4.98 3.35 17.31
N ASN A 262 -6.11 3.93 17.67
CA ASN A 262 -7.23 3.23 18.26
C ASN A 262 -8.51 3.72 17.62
N ALA A 263 -9.10 2.87 16.78
CA ALA A 263 -10.34 3.17 16.10
C ALA A 263 -11.40 2.10 16.34
N LEU A 264 -12.65 2.54 16.38
CA LEU A 264 -13.83 1.70 16.38
C LEU A 264 -14.66 2.05 15.15
N VAL A 265 -14.73 1.13 14.20
CA VAL A 265 -15.70 1.20 13.11
C VAL A 265 -16.94 0.44 13.51
N LYS A 266 -18.12 1.03 13.30
CA LYS A 266 -19.42 0.41 13.54
C LYS A 266 -20.28 0.51 12.30
N HIS A 267 -20.76 -0.62 11.83
CA HIS A 267 -21.72 -0.72 10.74
C HIS A 267 -22.78 -1.75 11.14
N LYS A 268 -24.04 -1.30 11.26
CA LYS A 268 -25.15 -2.08 11.84
C LYS A 268 -24.73 -2.75 13.17
N ASP A 269 -24.80 -4.09 13.22
CA ASP A 269 -24.46 -4.90 14.39
C ASP A 269 -22.98 -5.31 14.42
N THR A 270 -22.25 -5.11 13.33
CA THR A 270 -20.83 -5.44 13.20
C THR A 270 -19.95 -4.30 13.68
N ARG A 271 -18.85 -4.67 14.33
CA ARG A 271 -17.88 -3.73 14.89
C ARG A 271 -16.47 -4.20 14.59
N TRP A 272 -15.61 -3.25 14.23
CA TRP A 272 -14.18 -3.47 14.08
C TRP A 272 -13.45 -2.59 15.08
N ARG A 273 -12.78 -3.21 16.04
CA ARG A 273 -11.82 -2.48 16.91
C ARG A 273 -10.45 -2.62 16.27
N ILE A 274 -9.88 -1.51 15.84
CA ILE A 274 -8.59 -1.49 15.16
C ILE A 274 -7.60 -0.85 16.09
N VAL A 275 -6.58 -1.62 16.46
CA VAL A 275 -5.44 -1.16 17.24
C VAL A 275 -4.21 -1.19 16.34
N VAL A 276 -3.66 -0.02 16.04
CA VAL A 276 -2.41 0.10 15.29
C VAL A 276 -1.26 0.09 16.30
N THR A 277 -0.51 -1.00 16.28
CA THR A 277 0.68 -1.16 17.10
C THR A 277 1.87 -0.44 16.48
N LYS A 278 2.76 0.05 17.33
CA LYS A 278 3.98 0.74 16.86
C LYS A 278 4.83 -0.24 16.07
N ALA A 279 5.48 0.23 15.02
CA ALA A 279 6.55 -0.50 14.35
C ALA A 279 7.54 -1.03 15.40
N MET A 280 7.70 -2.36 15.47
CA MET A 280 8.86 -2.92 16.13
C MET A 280 10.06 -2.61 15.24
N LYS A 281 11.05 -1.93 15.82
CA LYS A 281 12.26 -1.48 15.12
C LYS A 281 12.93 -2.63 14.35
N THR A 282 12.98 -2.51 13.04
CA THR A 282 13.90 -3.17 12.10
C THR A 282 14.12 -2.12 11.00
N ASP A 283 15.29 -1.63 10.61
CA ASP A 283 16.71 -1.99 10.77
C ASP A 283 17.52 -0.72 11.16
N GLU A 284 18.77 -0.88 11.62
CA GLU A 284 19.73 0.16 12.03
C GLU A 284 19.11 1.46 12.55
N ALA A 285 18.88 1.55 13.87
CA ALA A 285 18.34 2.75 14.49
C ALA A 285 19.19 3.97 14.11
N LEU A 286 18.67 4.79 13.17
CA LEU A 286 19.25 6.08 12.81
C LEU A 286 19.63 6.80 14.10
N GLU A 287 20.92 7.10 14.25
CA GLU A 287 21.40 7.83 15.41
C GLU A 287 20.85 9.25 15.33
N LEU A 288 19.90 9.57 16.22
CA LEU A 288 19.26 10.87 16.31
C LEU A 288 20.16 11.87 17.04
N ASP A 289 21.38 12.03 16.53
CA ASP A 289 22.32 13.04 16.94
C ASP A 289 22.27 14.22 15.94
N PRO A 290 22.07 15.48 16.41
CA PRO A 290 21.94 16.64 15.54
C PRO A 290 23.10 16.82 14.55
N VAL A 291 24.33 16.60 15.01
CA VAL A 291 25.54 16.79 14.21
C VAL A 291 25.71 15.64 13.20
N ALA A 292 25.43 14.41 13.61
CA ALA A 292 25.44 13.26 12.72
C ALA A 292 24.41 13.42 11.58
N LEU A 293 23.20 13.89 11.90
CA LEU A 293 22.17 14.18 10.91
C LEU A 293 22.59 15.30 9.96
N ALA A 294 23.15 16.41 10.47
CA ALA A 294 23.66 17.49 9.62
C ALA A 294 24.78 17.00 8.67
N ARG A 295 25.68 16.16 9.15
CA ARG A 295 26.75 15.53 8.36
C ARG A 295 26.20 14.60 7.28
N MET A 296 25.20 13.79 7.60
CA MET A 296 24.50 12.94 6.63
C MET A 296 23.88 13.79 5.50
N VAL A 297 23.15 14.83 5.88
CA VAL A 297 22.52 15.74 4.91
C VAL A 297 23.58 16.43 4.05
N PHE A 298 24.71 16.85 4.62
CA PHE A 298 25.83 17.43 3.88
C PHE A 298 26.43 16.48 2.85
N THR A 299 26.70 15.22 3.23
CA THR A 299 27.20 14.21 2.29
C THR A 299 26.23 13.98 1.14
N ARG A 300 24.92 13.85 1.43
CA ARG A 300 23.90 13.67 0.40
C ARG A 300 23.76 14.88 -0.51
N PHE A 301 23.82 16.08 0.05
CA PHE A 301 23.80 17.34 -0.69
C PHE A 301 25.00 17.46 -1.65
N GLN A 302 26.16 16.91 -1.29
CA GLN A 302 27.34 16.89 -2.17
C GLN A 302 27.26 15.88 -3.32
N THR A 303 26.59 14.74 -3.10
CA THR A 303 26.50 13.65 -4.08
C THR A 303 25.22 13.65 -4.90
N ALA A 304 24.25 14.50 -4.56
CA ALA A 304 22.98 14.58 -5.26
C ALA A 304 23.20 15.15 -6.68
N ASP A 305 22.99 14.30 -7.69
CA ASP A 305 22.81 14.68 -9.09
C ASP A 305 21.37 15.20 -9.35
N GLU A 306 20.49 15.02 -8.36
CA GLU A 306 19.06 15.35 -8.40
C GLU A 306 18.78 16.80 -7.95
N ALA A 307 17.59 17.32 -8.32
CA ALA A 307 17.15 18.65 -7.91
C ALA A 307 17.02 18.75 -6.38
N GLU A 308 17.45 19.88 -5.81
CA GLU A 308 17.39 20.22 -4.37
C GLU A 308 16.03 19.89 -3.71
N ASP A 309 14.93 20.04 -4.46
CA ASP A 309 13.56 19.77 -4.02
C ASP A 309 13.24 18.27 -3.83
N ALA A 310 13.90 17.37 -4.56
CA ALA A 310 13.74 15.93 -4.41
C ALA A 310 14.37 15.46 -3.09
N LEU A 311 15.62 15.88 -2.83
CA LEU A 311 16.31 15.63 -1.57
C LEU A 311 15.53 16.21 -0.38
N MET A 312 14.94 17.40 -0.52
CA MET A 312 14.15 18.01 0.53
C MET A 312 12.91 17.17 0.90
N ARG A 313 12.16 16.67 -0.10
CA ARG A 313 10.98 15.82 0.16
C ARG A 313 11.36 14.54 0.89
N GLU A 314 12.41 13.87 0.44
CA GLU A 314 12.88 12.64 1.09
C GLU A 314 13.31 12.89 2.54
N LEU A 315 14.01 13.99 2.81
CA LEU A 315 14.37 14.34 4.18
C LEU A 315 13.13 14.61 5.04
N ILE A 316 12.12 15.32 4.54
CA ILE A 316 10.87 15.57 5.30
C ILE A 316 10.15 14.25 5.63
N GLU A 317 10.13 13.26 4.74
CA GLU A 317 9.54 11.94 5.00
C GLU A 317 10.24 11.20 6.16
N MET A 318 11.55 11.44 6.38
CA MET A 318 12.28 10.83 7.51
C MET A 318 11.74 11.23 8.88
N GLU A 319 11.12 12.41 9.00
CA GLU A 319 10.55 12.88 10.26
C GLU A 319 9.50 11.92 10.81
N GLU A 320 8.67 11.38 9.92
CA GLU A 320 7.55 10.49 10.26
C GLU A 320 8.04 9.10 10.65
N HIS A 321 9.08 8.62 9.97
CA HIS A 321 9.69 7.31 10.23
C HIS A 321 10.51 7.26 11.52
N HIS A 322 11.20 8.36 11.84
CA HIS A 322 12.15 8.40 12.98
C HIS A 322 11.66 9.27 14.15
N PHE A 323 10.49 9.89 14.04
CA PHE A 323 9.85 10.72 15.06
C PHE A 323 10.78 11.84 15.54
N PHE A 324 11.19 12.71 14.62
CA PHE A 324 11.88 13.96 14.93
C PHE A 324 11.46 15.03 13.93
N GLN A 325 11.91 16.27 14.10
CA GLN A 325 11.65 17.33 13.12
C GLN A 325 12.92 18.09 12.81
N TRP A 326 13.19 18.37 11.55
CA TRP A 326 14.42 19.06 11.13
C TRP A 326 14.55 20.45 11.71
N PHE A 327 13.44 21.14 11.96
CA PHE A 327 13.48 22.48 12.55
C PHE A 327 14.01 22.51 14.00
N TRP A 328 14.09 21.35 14.67
CA TRP A 328 14.75 21.19 15.98
C TRP A 328 16.27 21.44 15.91
N LEU A 329 16.89 21.31 14.73
CA LEU A 329 18.29 21.64 14.54
C LEU A 329 18.54 23.12 14.79
N LYS A 330 19.70 23.44 15.35
CA LYS A 330 20.22 24.79 15.55
C LYS A 330 21.34 25.04 14.54
N THR A 331 21.55 26.30 14.18
CA THR A 331 22.60 26.69 13.22
C THR A 331 23.99 26.18 13.60
N ASP A 332 24.25 26.04 14.90
CA ASP A 332 25.51 25.52 15.42
C ASP A 332 25.72 24.03 15.08
N ASP A 333 24.65 23.25 14.88
CA ASP A 333 24.70 21.80 14.63
C ASP A 333 25.33 21.47 13.26
N TRP A 334 25.26 22.39 12.29
CA TRP A 334 25.93 22.28 10.99
C TRP A 334 27.06 23.30 10.80
N SER A 335 27.65 23.76 11.90
CA SER A 335 28.77 24.70 11.85
C SER A 335 29.96 24.16 11.04
N HIS A 336 30.80 25.08 10.56
CA HIS A 336 32.01 24.75 9.81
C HIS A 336 32.91 23.75 10.54
N GLU A 337 32.98 23.81 11.88
CA GLU A 337 33.79 22.90 12.70
C GLU A 337 33.32 21.44 12.57
N HIS A 338 32.00 21.24 12.55
CA HIS A 338 31.41 19.90 12.46
C HIS A 338 31.48 19.31 11.04
N LEU A 339 31.46 20.17 10.02
CA LEU A 339 31.54 19.78 8.60
C LEU A 339 32.98 19.75 8.07
N ALA A 340 33.96 20.25 8.83
CA ALA A 340 35.35 20.45 8.41
C ALA A 340 35.99 19.22 7.75
N GLN A 341 35.75 18.05 8.34
CA GLN A 341 36.29 16.77 7.87
C GLN A 341 35.70 16.35 6.52
N LEU A 342 34.41 16.61 6.29
CA LEU A 342 33.71 16.29 5.04
C LEU A 342 34.03 17.29 3.92
N MET A 343 34.37 18.52 4.31
CA MET A 343 34.86 19.56 3.39
C MET A 343 36.32 19.35 2.95
N GLY A 344 37.01 18.32 3.47
CA GLY A 344 38.37 17.99 3.06
C GLY A 344 39.42 19.04 3.46
N LEU A 345 39.21 19.75 4.58
CA LEU A 345 40.05 20.87 5.04
C LEU A 345 41.50 20.51 5.45
N ASN A 346 41.94 19.27 5.26
CA ASN A 346 43.32 18.89 5.52
C ASN A 346 44.24 19.58 4.49
N ASP A 347 45.17 20.43 4.96
CA ASP A 347 46.23 21.12 4.20
C ASP A 347 45.81 22.29 3.27
N ILE A 348 44.66 22.95 3.50
CA ILE A 348 44.15 24.02 2.58
C ILE A 348 44.55 25.45 2.99
N GLU A 349 45.22 25.67 4.13
CA GLU A 349 45.49 26.99 4.72
C GLU A 349 46.21 28.01 3.79
N GLN A 350 46.77 27.58 2.66
CA GLN A 350 47.53 28.43 1.72
C GLN A 350 46.87 28.68 0.35
N ASN A 351 45.66 28.16 0.06
CA ASN A 351 45.01 28.37 -1.25
C ASN A 351 43.70 29.17 -1.15
N GLN A 352 43.77 30.47 -1.48
CA GLN A 352 42.65 31.41 -1.43
C GLN A 352 41.47 31.04 -2.33
N GLU A 353 41.71 30.45 -3.51
CA GLU A 353 40.63 30.02 -4.41
C GLU A 353 39.84 28.84 -3.84
N LYS A 354 40.54 27.87 -3.24
CA LYS A 354 39.88 26.74 -2.56
C LYS A 354 39.08 27.20 -1.35
N MET A 355 39.61 28.14 -0.56
CA MET A 355 38.85 28.71 0.56
C MET A 355 37.59 29.44 0.10
N MET A 356 37.64 30.15 -1.02
CA MET A 356 36.46 30.82 -1.59
C MET A 356 35.41 29.81 -2.09
N GLN A 357 35.83 28.73 -2.75
CA GLN A 357 34.93 27.66 -3.20
C GLN A 357 34.26 26.95 -2.02
N LEU A 358 35.01 26.66 -0.96
CA LEU A 358 34.47 26.05 0.26
C LEU A 358 33.49 26.97 0.98
N ALA A 359 33.79 28.27 1.07
CA ALA A 359 32.86 29.24 1.64
C ALA A 359 31.57 29.33 0.81
N LEU A 360 31.66 29.26 -0.52
CA LEU A 360 30.48 29.22 -1.39
C LEU A 360 29.64 27.95 -1.15
N GLN A 361 30.29 26.79 -1.06
CA GLN A 361 29.64 25.50 -0.80
C GLN A 361 28.95 25.48 0.56
N TYR A 362 29.63 25.98 1.60
CA TYR A 362 29.01 26.13 2.91
C TYR A 362 27.81 27.08 2.87
N ASN A 363 27.91 28.22 2.20
CA ASN A 363 26.80 29.16 2.07
C ASN A 363 25.60 28.57 1.32
N GLN A 364 25.84 27.72 0.31
CA GLN A 364 24.78 26.99 -0.38
C GLN A 364 24.11 25.98 0.55
N PHE A 365 24.92 25.22 1.29
CA PHE A 365 24.42 24.24 2.26
C PHE A 365 23.65 24.89 3.40
N ASP A 366 24.14 25.99 3.96
CA ASP A 366 23.45 26.75 5.01
C ASP A 366 22.08 27.22 4.51
N ARG A 367 21.99 27.76 3.29
CA ARG A 367 20.70 28.11 2.68
C ARG A 367 19.77 26.91 2.54
N PHE A 368 20.30 25.77 2.12
CA PHE A 368 19.53 24.53 2.04
C PHE A 368 19.01 24.09 3.41
N MET A 369 19.85 24.06 4.43
CA MET A 369 19.45 23.71 5.80
C MET A 369 18.40 24.67 6.35
N GLN A 370 18.51 25.97 6.09
CA GLN A 370 17.49 26.93 6.49
C GLN A 370 16.17 26.71 5.73
N LYS A 371 16.20 26.31 4.45
CA LYS A 371 14.98 25.93 3.72
C LYS A 371 14.37 24.64 4.28
N LEU A 372 15.16 23.61 4.54
CA LEU A 372 14.71 22.36 5.14
C LEU A 372 14.04 22.58 6.50
N ARG A 373 14.66 23.40 7.37
CA ARG A 373 14.07 23.77 8.66
C ARG A 373 12.74 24.52 8.50
N ARG A 374 12.62 25.42 7.53
CA ARG A 374 11.35 26.10 7.25
C ARG A 374 10.29 25.14 6.72
N ALA A 375 10.64 24.29 5.77
CA ALA A 375 9.74 23.26 5.25
C ALA A 375 9.23 22.35 6.37
N SER A 376 10.12 21.90 7.26
CA SER A 376 9.79 21.12 8.46
C SER A 376 8.87 21.86 9.45
N LEU A 377 9.07 23.17 9.62
CA LEU A 377 8.21 24.01 10.47
C LEU A 377 6.83 24.22 9.84
N ASP A 378 6.76 24.36 8.51
CA ASP A 378 5.52 24.58 7.76
C ASP A 378 4.75 23.28 7.48
N GLU A 379 5.34 22.12 7.76
CA GLU A 379 4.76 20.79 7.51
C GLU A 379 3.56 20.51 8.42
N ALA A 380 2.38 20.92 7.93
CA ALA A 380 1.10 20.63 8.53
C ALA A 380 0.61 19.24 8.09
N GLY A 381 0.09 18.46 9.03
CA GLY A 381 -0.55 17.18 8.69
C GLY A 381 -1.78 17.39 7.79
N PRO A 382 -2.16 16.38 6.99
CA PRO A 382 -3.25 16.48 6.00
C PRO A 382 -4.61 16.78 6.63
N VAL A 383 -4.78 16.51 7.94
CA VAL A 383 -5.98 16.80 8.71
C VAL A 383 -5.63 17.69 9.89
N GLN A 384 -6.23 18.89 9.92
CA GLN A 384 -6.06 19.85 11.00
C GLN A 384 -7.18 19.77 12.04
N ALA A 385 -6.81 19.98 13.29
CA ALA A 385 -7.72 19.97 14.42
C ALA A 385 -8.66 21.18 14.42
N ASP A 386 -9.94 20.93 14.64
CA ASP A 386 -10.96 21.96 14.72
C ASP A 386 -10.98 22.69 16.09
N ALA A 387 -11.76 23.77 16.19
CA ALA A 387 -11.84 24.58 17.41
C ALA A 387 -12.25 23.81 18.69
N LEU A 388 -13.03 22.73 18.57
CA LEU A 388 -13.43 21.90 19.71
C LEU A 388 -12.27 20.98 20.13
N GLN A 389 -11.54 20.44 19.16
CA GLN A 389 -10.37 19.61 19.41
C GLN A 389 -9.23 20.42 20.04
N MET A 390 -9.00 21.64 19.55
CA MET A 390 -8.10 22.61 20.16
C MET A 390 -8.47 22.86 21.64
N ARG A 391 -9.77 22.96 21.95
CA ARG A 391 -10.25 23.13 23.33
C ARG A 391 -10.02 21.88 24.19
N ASN A 392 -10.33 20.70 23.66
CA ASN A 392 -10.25 19.44 24.40
C ASN A 392 -8.79 19.03 24.67
N ASN A 393 -7.92 19.25 23.69
CA ASN A 393 -6.50 18.92 23.77
C ASN A 393 -5.62 20.05 24.30
N LYS A 394 -6.20 21.17 24.74
CA LYS A 394 -5.49 22.38 25.20
C LYS A 394 -4.31 22.08 26.14
N ARG A 395 -4.47 21.13 27.08
CA ARG A 395 -3.41 20.75 28.03
C ARG A 395 -2.25 19.99 27.36
N LYS A 396 -2.55 19.12 26.39
CA LYS A 396 -1.53 18.37 25.66
C LYS A 396 -0.79 19.28 24.69
N ILE A 397 -1.52 20.11 23.95
CA ILE A 397 -0.96 21.15 23.05
C ILE A 397 -0.02 22.07 23.84
N ALA A 398 -0.47 22.63 24.97
CA ALA A 398 0.36 23.49 25.81
C ALA A 398 1.62 22.78 26.35
N ARG A 399 1.55 21.46 26.61
CA ARG A 399 2.70 20.67 27.01
C ARG A 399 3.70 20.53 25.86
N CYS A 400 3.25 20.22 24.65
CA CYS A 400 4.11 20.08 23.47
C CYS A 400 4.74 21.44 23.09
N LEU A 401 3.98 22.53 23.15
CA LEU A 401 4.51 23.90 22.96
C LEU A 401 5.61 24.21 23.97
N LYS A 402 5.35 23.98 25.26
CA LYS A 402 6.33 24.23 26.31
C LYS A 402 7.61 23.39 26.14
N ARG A 403 7.49 22.12 25.74
CA ARG A 403 8.67 21.27 25.46
C ARG A 403 9.50 21.84 24.31
N LEU A 404 8.84 22.30 23.26
CA LEU A 404 9.51 22.90 22.11
C LEU A 404 10.21 24.22 22.47
N GLU A 405 9.55 25.10 23.22
CA GLU A 405 10.16 26.35 23.71
C GLU A 405 11.40 26.05 24.58
N ARG A 406 11.32 25.05 25.48
CA ARG A 406 12.45 24.63 26.30
C ARG A 406 13.58 24.04 25.45
N HIS A 407 13.24 23.35 24.36
CA HIS A 407 14.20 22.86 23.40
C HIS A 407 14.96 23.98 22.68
N GLN A 408 14.23 24.96 22.18
CA GLN A 408 14.82 26.14 21.55
C GLN A 408 15.75 26.88 22.51
N LYS A 409 15.32 27.09 23.77
CA LYS A 409 16.13 27.71 24.83
C LYS A 409 17.31 26.85 25.31
N GLY A 410 17.37 25.58 24.93
CA GLY A 410 18.41 24.64 25.38
C GLY A 410 18.23 24.14 26.82
N GLU A 411 17.06 24.36 27.42
CA GLU A 411 16.70 23.88 28.77
C GLU A 411 16.36 22.38 28.79
N GLU A 412 15.92 21.84 27.66
CA GLU A 412 15.55 20.45 27.45
C GLU A 412 15.98 20.03 26.03
N SER A 413 16.30 18.77 25.78
CA SER A 413 16.64 18.31 24.42
C SER A 413 15.61 17.31 23.93
N LEU A 414 14.87 17.66 22.87
CA LEU A 414 13.94 16.74 22.22
C LEU A 414 14.67 15.56 21.56
N TRP A 415 15.92 15.75 21.12
CA TRP A 415 16.77 14.67 20.61
C TRP A 415 17.03 13.55 21.62
N LYS A 416 17.05 13.89 22.92
CA LYS A 416 17.26 12.95 24.02
C LYS A 416 15.96 12.44 24.64
N ALA A 417 14.81 12.87 24.12
CA ALA A 417 13.53 12.44 24.63
C ALA A 417 13.21 11.01 24.21
N ASP A 418 12.52 10.28 25.08
CA ASP A 418 12.03 8.94 24.79
C ASP A 418 11.12 8.96 23.56
N LEU A 419 11.08 7.83 22.85
CA LEU A 419 10.32 7.67 21.61
C LEU A 419 8.85 8.12 21.76
N GLU A 420 8.20 7.77 22.86
CA GLU A 420 6.81 8.15 23.13
C GLU A 420 6.61 9.67 23.20
N VAL A 421 7.58 10.39 23.77
CA VAL A 421 7.53 11.85 23.87
C VAL A 421 7.70 12.50 22.49
N ARG A 422 8.60 11.96 21.67
CA ARG A 422 8.86 12.50 20.32
C ARG A 422 7.70 12.21 19.36
N GLU A 423 7.13 11.02 19.43
CA GLU A 423 5.89 10.67 18.72
C GLU A 423 4.75 11.63 19.08
N GLU A 424 4.51 11.84 20.39
CA GLU A 424 3.48 12.79 20.86
C GLU A 424 3.77 14.20 20.34
N GLN A 425 5.03 14.63 20.38
CA GLN A 425 5.44 15.95 19.89
C GLN A 425 5.10 16.12 18.41
N LEU A 426 5.52 15.18 17.56
CA LEU A 426 5.29 15.20 16.12
C LEU A 426 3.80 15.15 15.77
N GLN A 427 3.05 14.22 16.39
CA GLN A 427 1.62 14.05 16.15
C GLN A 427 0.84 15.33 16.49
N PHE A 428 1.10 15.91 17.68
CA PHE A 428 0.39 17.13 18.09
C PHE A 428 0.80 18.33 17.24
N PHE A 429 2.07 18.43 16.87
CA PHE A 429 2.55 19.48 15.97
C PHE A 429 1.82 19.41 14.62
N ARG A 430 1.83 18.25 13.95
CA ARG A 430 1.23 18.08 12.63
C ARG A 430 -0.29 18.24 12.64
N SER A 431 -1.00 17.65 13.61
CA SER A 431 -2.47 17.68 13.64
C SER A 431 -3.08 18.94 14.25
N HIS A 432 -2.31 19.75 14.99
CA HIS A 432 -2.79 20.99 15.61
C HIS A 432 -1.88 22.17 15.21
N HIS A 433 -1.40 22.17 13.98
CA HIS A 433 -0.32 23.03 13.49
C HIS A 433 -0.60 24.53 13.71
N GLY A 434 -1.85 24.97 13.54
CA GLY A 434 -2.27 26.34 13.84
C GLY A 434 -2.04 26.80 15.30
N ALA A 435 -1.84 25.89 16.26
CA ALA A 435 -1.43 26.23 17.62
C ALA A 435 0.06 26.55 17.74
N PHE A 436 0.87 26.09 16.78
CA PHE A 436 2.33 26.14 16.77
C PHE A 436 2.89 27.23 15.85
N GLU A 437 2.06 27.94 15.07
CA GLU A 437 2.46 29.05 14.19
C GLU A 437 3.19 30.22 14.89
N THR A 438 3.15 30.28 16.22
CA THR A 438 3.82 31.32 17.02
C THR A 438 5.29 31.01 17.35
N ILE A 439 5.80 29.89 16.84
CA ILE A 439 7.15 29.43 17.09
C ILE A 439 8.06 29.93 15.95
N ASP A 440 9.03 30.77 16.31
CA ASP A 440 10.09 31.25 15.41
C ASP A 440 11.28 30.29 15.32
#